data_AF-K1TZY0-F1
#
_entry.id   AF-K1TZY0-F1
#
_cell.length_a   1.000
_cell.length_b   1.000
_cell.length_c   1.000
_cell.angle_alpha   90.00
_cell.angle_beta   90.00
_cell.angle_gamma   90.00
#
_symmetry.space_group_name_H-M   'P 1'
#
loop_
_entity.id
_entity.type
_entity.pdbx_description
1 polymer ?
#
loop_
_entity_poly.entity_id
_entity_poly.type
_entity_poly.pdbx_seq_one_letter_code
_entity_poly.pdbx_strand_id
1 'polypeptide(L)' 'MGIAAAIANYFILLPLFETFMPLEQLIASFGEFLPFIKTKLDVVLFNALPFNILKGLVIGAIAMMIYKKLTPILKGETLK' A
#
# COMPACT_ATOMS: atom_id res chain seq x y z
N MET A 1 -0.10 9.21 3.14
CA MET A 1 -0.30 8.13 2.14
C MET A 1 -1.38 7.12 2.54
N GLY A 2 -1.41 6.60 3.77
CA GLY A 2 -2.38 5.55 4.17
C GLY A 2 -3.86 5.89 3.94
N ILE A 3 -4.30 7.09 4.33
CA ILE A 3 -5.72 7.51 4.18
C ILE A 3 -6.12 7.62 2.70
N ALA A 4 -5.32 8.32 1.89
CA ALA A 4 -5.59 8.44 0.45
C ALA A 4 -5.58 7.07 -0.24
N ALA A 5 -4.70 6.17 0.18
CA ALA A 5 -4.68 4.81 -0.31
C ALA A 5 -5.92 4.01 0.12
N ALA A 6 -6.40 4.13 1.36
CA ALA A 6 -7.62 3.48 1.80
C ALA A 6 -8.83 3.94 0.98
N ILE A 7 -8.95 5.25 0.73
CA ILE A 7 -9.98 5.83 -0.13
C ILE A 7 -9.88 5.27 -1.55
N ALA A 8 -8.70 5.30 -2.16
CA ALA A 8 -8.49 4.76 -3.51
C ALA A 8 -8.79 3.25 -3.59
N ASN A 9 -8.41 2.47 -2.58
CA ASN A 9 -8.70 1.04 -2.54
C ASN A 9 -10.22 0.78 -2.46
N TYR A 10 -10.94 1.54 -1.63
CA TYR A 10 -12.37 1.34 -1.44
C TYR A 10 -13.20 1.77 -2.66
N PHE A 11 -12.88 2.93 -3.25
CA PHE A 11 -13.72 3.55 -4.29
C PHE A 11 -13.25 3.29 -5.72
N ILE A 12 -11.98 2.95 -5.93
CA ILE A 12 -11.43 2.76 -7.27
C ILE A 12 -11.00 1.30 -7.45
N LEU A 13 -10.11 0.80 -6.58
CA LEU A 13 -9.46 -0.48 -6.83
C LEU A 13 -10.42 -1.67 -6.66
N LEU A 14 -11.17 -1.73 -5.56
CA LEU A 14 -12.11 -2.83 -5.33
C LEU A 14 -13.22 -2.87 -6.40
N PRO A 15 -13.89 -1.75 -6.76
CA PRO A 15 -14.84 -1.74 -7.88
C PRO A 15 -14.21 -2.08 -9.24
N LEU A 16 -12.94 -1.77 -9.45
CA LEU A 16 -12.23 -2.18 -10.66
C LEU A 16 -12.03 -3.71 -10.67
N PHE A 17 -11.66 -4.32 -9.55
CA PHE A 17 -11.54 -5.78 -9.46
C PHE A 17 -12.88 -6.50 -9.62
N GLU A 18 -13.98 -5.87 -9.20
CA GLU A 18 -15.35 -6.36 -9.42
C GLU A 18 -15.67 -6.57 -10.91
N THR A 19 -14.97 -5.89 -11.82
CA THR A 19 -15.14 -6.10 -13.27
C THR A 19 -14.55 -7.43 -13.77
N PHE A 20 -13.61 -8.02 -13.02
CA PHE A 20 -12.93 -9.27 -13.37
C PHE A 20 -13.47 -10.47 -12.58
N MET A 21 -13.97 -10.25 -11.35
CA MET A 21 -14.52 -11.30 -10.49
C MET A 21 -15.56 -10.74 -9.51
N PRO A 22 -16.52 -11.55 -9.02
CA PRO A 22 -17.49 -11.10 -8.02
C PRO A 22 -16.83 -10.60 -6.73
N LEU A 23 -17.39 -9.53 -6.15
CA LEU A 23 -16.86 -8.93 -4.91
C LEU A 23 -16.81 -9.93 -3.76
N GLU A 24 -17.80 -10.80 -3.66
CA GLU A 24 -17.92 -11.82 -2.63
C GLU A 24 -16.79 -12.84 -2.75
N GLN A 25 -16.43 -13.23 -3.98
CA GLN A 25 -15.30 -14.13 -4.22
C GLN A 25 -13.98 -13.46 -3.88
N LEU A 26 -13.86 -12.16 -4.17
CA LEU A 26 -12.68 -11.38 -3.83
C LEU A 26 -12.52 -11.29 -2.30
N ILE A 27 -13.58 -10.94 -1.58
CA ILE A 27 -13.59 -10.88 -0.11
C ILE A 27 -13.29 -12.27 0.47
N ALA A 28 -13.87 -13.34 -0.08
CA ALA A 28 -13.61 -14.71 0.36
C ALA A 28 -12.12 -15.07 0.22
N SER A 29 -11.47 -14.66 -0.87
CA SER A 29 -10.03 -14.90 -1.07
C SER A 29 -9.17 -14.21 0.00
N PHE A 30 -9.58 -13.04 0.49
CA PHE A 30 -8.92 -12.39 1.64
C PHE A 30 -9.26 -13.08 2.96
N GLY A 31 -10.49 -13.59 3.10
CA GLY A 31 -10.96 -14.34 4.25
C GLY A 31 -10.21 -15.66 4.48
N GLU A 32 -9.70 -16.31 3.43
CA GLU A 32 -8.86 -17.51 3.54
C GLU A 32 -7.58 -17.26 4.33
N PHE A 33 -6.95 -16.09 4.15
CA PHE A 33 -5.73 -15.70 4.87
C PHE A 33 -6.04 -15.00 6.20
N LEU A 34 -7.12 -14.21 6.24
CA LEU A 34 -7.51 -13.40 7.38
C LEU A 34 -9.00 -13.67 7.69
N PRO A 35 -9.33 -14.68 8.53
CA PRO A 35 -10.69 -15.18 8.71
C PRO A 35 -11.67 -14.18 9.34
N PHE A 36 -11.18 -13.04 9.82
CA PHE A 36 -11.99 -11.94 10.33
C PHE A 36 -12.44 -10.94 9.25
N ILE A 37 -11.92 -11.04 8.02
CA ILE A 37 -12.36 -10.21 6.88
C ILE A 37 -13.66 -10.78 6.32
N LYS A 38 -14.74 -10.01 6.40
CA LYS A 38 -16.06 -10.42 5.88
C LYS A 38 -16.70 -9.40 4.96
N THR A 39 -16.21 -8.17 4.98
CA THR A 39 -16.76 -7.06 4.22
C THR A 39 -15.69 -6.35 3.39
N LYS A 40 -16.15 -5.58 2.41
CA LYS A 40 -15.32 -4.68 1.62
C LYS A 40 -14.52 -3.70 2.49
N LEU A 41 -15.14 -3.21 3.58
CA LEU A 41 -14.47 -2.31 4.53
C LEU A 41 -13.34 -3.03 5.28
N ASP A 42 -13.56 -4.28 5.69
CA ASP A 42 -12.55 -5.07 6.41
C ASP A 42 -11.30 -5.28 5.55
N VAL A 43 -11.48 -5.54 4.25
CA VAL A 43 -10.36 -5.63 3.29
C VAL A 43 -9.54 -4.33 3.30
N VAL A 44 -10.21 -3.16 3.28
CA VAL A 44 -9.50 -1.88 3.25
C VAL A 44 -8.83 -1.57 4.59
N LEU A 45 -9.50 -1.80 5.71
CA LEU A 45 -9.00 -1.45 7.04
C LEU A 45 -7.90 -2.38 7.53
N PHE A 46 -8.03 -3.68 7.27
CA PHE A 46 -7.14 -4.69 7.85
C PHE A 46 -6.09 -5.24 6.88
N ASN A 47 -6.27 -5.05 5.58
CA ASN A 47 -5.25 -5.41 4.59
C ASN A 47 -4.65 -4.14 3.97
N ALA A 48 -5.44 -3.36 3.23
CA ALA A 48 -4.90 -2.27 2.42
C ALA A 48 -4.23 -1.18 3.27
N LEU A 49 -4.88 -0.71 4.35
CA LEU A 49 -4.34 0.35 5.19
C LEU A 49 -3.01 -0.03 5.88
N PRO A 50 -2.91 -1.14 6.65
CA PRO A 50 -1.66 -1.52 7.30
C PRO A 50 -0.56 -1.84 6.28
N PHE A 51 -0.89 -2.51 5.17
CA PHE A 51 0.08 -2.78 4.11
C PHE A 51 0.63 -1.51 3.48
N ASN A 52 -0.23 -0.52 3.20
CA ASN A 52 0.20 0.75 2.64
C ASN A 52 1.03 1.59 3.61
N ILE A 53 0.78 1.50 4.93
CA ILE A 53 1.62 2.12 5.95
C ILE A 53 2.99 1.44 5.97
N LEU A 54 3.04 0.11 6.04
CA LEU A 54 4.29 -0.65 6.04
C LEU A 54 5.12 -0.37 4.79
N LYS A 55 4.50 -0.41 3.61
CA LYS A 55 5.15 -0.06 2.34
C LYS A 55 5.69 1.36 2.36
N GLY A 56 4.93 2.32 2.90
CA GLY A 56 5.37 3.70 3.07
C GLY A 56 6.61 3.81 3.96
N LEU A 57 6.65 3.08 5.07
CA LEU A 57 7.81 3.02 5.97
C LEU A 57 9.03 2.42 5.29
N VAL A 58 8.87 1.29 4.59
CA VAL A 58 9.97 0.61 3.90
C VAL A 58 10.54 1.49 2.79
N ILE A 59 9.69 2.07 1.94
CA ILE A 59 10.14 2.99 0.87
C ILE A 59 10.79 4.22 1.49
N GLY A 60 10.23 4.79 2.56
CA GLY A 60 10.81 5.91 3.27
C GLY A 60 12.20 5.61 3.82
N ALA A 61 12.38 4.44 4.45
CA ALA A 61 13.66 4.00 4.98
C ALA A 61 14.71 3.83 3.86
N ILE A 62 14.34 3.17 2.76
CA ILE A 62 15.22 3.00 1.60
C ILE A 62 15.58 4.35 0.97
N ALA A 63 14.59 5.23 0.78
CA ALA A 63 14.81 6.57 0.24
C ALA A 63 15.77 7.38 1.12
N MET A 64 15.66 7.31 2.45
CA MET A 64 16.58 7.99 3.37
C MET A 64 18.01 7.43 3.27
N MET A 65 18.18 6.11 3.16
CA MET A 65 19.51 5.50 2.98
C MET A 65 20.16 5.93 1.66
N ILE A 66 19.38 5.96 0.58
CA ILE A 66 19.82 6.40 -0.75
C ILE A 66 20.14 7.89 -0.74
N TYR A 67 19.27 8.72 -0.16
CA TYR A 67 19.44 10.17 -0.07
C TYR A 67 20.74 10.55 0.65
N LYS A 68 21.12 9.84 1.71
CA LYS A 68 22.40 10.07 2.40
C LYS A 68 23.61 9.87 1.47
N LYS A 69 23.55 8.87 0.58
CA LYS A 69 24.60 8.61 -0.42
C LYS A 69 24.58 9.62 -1.57
N LEU A 70 23.40 10.10 -1.96
CA LEU A 70 23.26 11.12 -3.00
C LEU A 70 23.52 12.54 -2.51
N THR A 71 23.51 12.81 -1.20
CA THR A 71 23.66 14.17 -0.64
C THR A 71 24.91 14.91 -1.16
N PRO A 72 26.11 14.31 -1.24
CA PRO A 72 27.29 15.00 -1.79
C PRO A 72 27.08 15.40 -3.25
N ILE A 73 26.52 14.50 -4.06
CA ILE A 73 26.23 14.73 -5.48
C ILE A 73 25.18 15.85 -5.64
N LEU A 74 24.11 15.82 -4.85
CA LEU A 74 23.03 16.81 -4.87
C LEU A 74 23.48 18.20 -4.39
N LYS A 75 24.52 18.27 -3.56
CA LYS A 75 25.12 19.53 -3.10
C LYS A 75 26.24 20.04 -4.01
N GLY A 76 26.53 19.33 -5.11
CA GLY A 76 27.60 19.71 -6.03
C GLY A 76 29.01 19.49 -5.51
N GLU A 77 29.18 18.70 -4.43
CA GLU A 77 30.49 18.27 -3.98
C GLU A 77 31.01 17.22 -4.98
N THR A 78 32.12 17.52 -5.64
CA THR A 78 32.77 16.62 -6.58
C THR A 78 33.21 15.37 -5.81
N LEU A 79 32.73 14.20 -6.21
CA LEU A 79 33.18 12.90 -5.69
C LEU A 79 34.71 12.86 -5.81
N LYS A 80 35.42 12.94 -4.68
CA LYS A 80 36.85 12.65 -4.60
C LYS A 80 37.07 11.15 -4.61
#